data_AF-A0A3C2BC81-F1
#
_entry.id   AF-A0A3C2BC81-F1
#
_cell.length_a   1.000
_cell.length_b   1.000
_cell.length_c   1.000
_cell.angle_alpha   90.00
_cell.angle_beta   90.00
_cell.angle_gamma   90.00
#
_symmetry.space_group_name_H-M   'P 1'
#
loop_
_entity.id
_entity.type
_entity.pdbx_description
1 polymer ?
#
loop_
_entity_poly.entity_id
_entity_poly.type
_entity_poly.pdbx_seq_one_letter_code
_entity_poly.pdbx_strand_id
1 'polypeptide(L)'
;TTVTTGSGEGSDTTTSTTTGTDVAVVTYKVVINQGTSQSEGSFYYSHDNESFFDKNEFSVVAVYETGEEKALDADAYTLNYNSPYEAFAAKANKADWTLDDFKFEIVATINDEAVSTASAFVYIGKEGDADLNNAVNSSDASNILAYYAAHSSGKPETPLYSADDKLYEEFALFLTETNADDAINSSDASNVLDFYAKSSSGKMTSNDDVKSFWDAKLPESIG
;
A
#
# COMPACT_ATOMS: atom_id res chain seq x y z
N THR A 1 22.86 -71.73 9.20
CA THR A 1 22.16 -72.36 8.04
C THR A 1 20.77 -71.80 7.95
N THR A 2 20.49 -71.16 6.83
CA THR A 2 19.25 -70.51 6.41
C THR A 2 18.14 -71.51 6.14
N VAL A 3 16.87 -71.15 6.39
CA VAL A 3 15.73 -71.43 5.46
C VAL A 3 14.72 -70.28 5.55
N THR A 4 14.32 -69.78 4.38
CA THR A 4 13.33 -68.73 4.08
C THR A 4 11.95 -69.35 3.81
N THR A 5 10.86 -68.61 4.04
CA THR A 5 9.67 -68.48 3.14
C THR A 5 8.75 -67.38 3.67
N GLY A 6 8.21 -66.54 2.78
CA GLY A 6 7.46 -65.32 3.10
C GLY A 6 5.96 -65.35 2.76
N SER A 7 5.28 -64.24 3.06
CA SER A 7 3.97 -63.77 2.56
C SER A 7 3.69 -62.44 3.30
N GLY A 8 3.69 -61.25 2.70
CA GLY A 8 2.61 -60.66 1.89
C GLY A 8 2.10 -59.38 2.60
N GLU A 9 1.54 -58.41 1.86
CA GLU A 9 0.92 -57.12 2.29
C GLU A 9 1.91 -55.96 2.54
N GLY A 10 1.79 -54.76 1.96
CA GLY A 10 0.82 -54.17 1.04
C GLY A 10 1.45 -52.89 0.48
N SER A 11 1.41 -52.75 -0.84
CA SER A 11 1.91 -51.59 -1.57
C SER A 11 0.79 -50.56 -1.69
N ASP A 12 0.79 -49.53 -0.82
CA ASP A 12 -0.02 -48.33 -1.06
C ASP A 12 0.78 -47.39 -1.96
N THR A 13 0.67 -47.64 -3.27
CA THR A 13 0.98 -46.63 -4.29
C THR A 13 -0.29 -45.82 -4.51
N THR A 14 -0.37 -44.65 -3.89
CA THR A 14 -1.39 -43.65 -4.23
C THR A 14 -1.06 -43.11 -5.63
N THR A 15 -1.62 -43.73 -6.66
CA THR A 15 -1.62 -43.16 -8.01
C THR A 15 -2.67 -42.06 -8.07
N SER A 16 -2.26 -40.82 -7.77
CA SER A 16 -3.02 -39.63 -8.14
C SER A 16 -3.05 -39.54 -9.66
N THR A 17 -4.21 -39.81 -10.24
CA THR A 17 -4.46 -39.66 -11.67
C THR A 17 -4.88 -38.21 -11.91
N THR A 18 -3.94 -37.31 -12.19
CA THR A 18 -4.25 -35.99 -12.76
C THR A 18 -4.34 -36.14 -14.27
N THR A 19 -5.55 -36.40 -14.77
CA THR A 19 -5.86 -36.21 -16.19
C THR A 19 -6.23 -34.74 -16.39
N GLY A 20 -5.21 -33.90 -16.44
CA GLY A 20 -5.30 -32.53 -16.95
C GLY A 20 -4.12 -32.35 -17.89
N THR A 21 -4.36 -31.88 -19.11
CA THR A 21 -3.27 -31.32 -19.90
C THR A 21 -2.74 -30.14 -19.07
N ASP A 22 -1.56 -30.27 -18.47
CA ASP A 22 -0.91 -29.14 -17.79
C ASP A 22 -0.75 -28.03 -18.84
N VAL A 23 -1.63 -27.04 -18.78
CA VAL A 23 -1.50 -25.84 -19.58
C VAL A 23 -0.43 -25.00 -18.90
N ALA A 24 0.62 -24.64 -19.65
CA ALA A 24 1.72 -23.87 -19.08
C ALA A 24 1.26 -22.47 -18.67
N VAL A 25 1.77 -21.99 -17.54
CA VAL A 25 1.70 -20.58 -17.15
C VAL A 25 2.70 -19.80 -17.99
N VAL A 26 2.25 -18.72 -18.64
CA VAL A 26 3.11 -17.87 -19.48
C VAL A 26 3.61 -16.64 -18.74
N THR A 27 2.84 -16.13 -17.79
CA THR A 27 3.23 -14.97 -16.98
C THR A 27 2.40 -14.90 -15.69
N TYR A 28 2.83 -14.03 -14.79
CA TYR A 28 2.11 -13.65 -13.59
C TYR A 28 1.96 -12.14 -13.57
N LYS A 29 0.88 -11.65 -12.97
CA LYS A 29 0.63 -10.23 -12.73
C LYS A 29 0.18 -10.00 -11.28
N VAL A 30 0.56 -8.86 -10.70
CA VAL A 30 -0.05 -8.38 -9.45
C VAL A 30 -1.26 -7.53 -9.81
N VAL A 31 -2.37 -7.78 -9.15
CA VAL A 31 -3.61 -7.02 -9.27
C VAL A 31 -3.88 -6.35 -7.93
N ILE A 32 -4.08 -5.04 -7.98
CA ILE A 32 -4.51 -4.26 -6.82
C ILE A 32 -6.05 -4.19 -6.84
N ASN A 33 -6.69 -4.82 -5.87
CA ASN A 33 -8.12 -4.91 -5.66
C ASN A 33 -8.60 -3.80 -4.73
N GLN A 34 -8.47 -2.54 -5.15
CA GLN A 34 -9.04 -1.41 -4.41
C GLN A 34 -10.53 -1.28 -4.75
N GLY A 35 -11.38 -1.06 -3.75
CA GLY A 35 -12.79 -0.75 -3.97
C GLY A 35 -12.97 0.53 -4.81
N THR A 36 -14.16 0.75 -5.37
CA THR A 36 -14.50 1.84 -6.31
C THR A 36 -14.36 3.28 -5.75
N SER A 37 -13.79 3.47 -4.56
CA SER A 37 -13.74 4.75 -3.85
C SER A 37 -12.34 5.37 -3.75
N GLN A 38 -11.27 4.70 -4.20
CA GLN A 38 -9.95 5.33 -4.34
C GLN A 38 -9.74 5.78 -5.78
N SER A 39 -9.00 6.88 -5.97
CA SER A 39 -8.69 7.43 -7.28
C SER A 39 -7.79 6.48 -8.09
N GLU A 40 -7.36 6.86 -9.29
CA GLU A 40 -6.62 5.96 -10.21
C GLU A 40 -5.28 5.44 -9.63
N GLY A 41 -4.84 5.89 -8.45
CA GLY A 41 -3.67 5.39 -7.73
C GLY A 41 -4.01 4.64 -6.44
N SER A 42 -3.25 3.58 -6.16
CA SER A 42 -3.27 2.89 -4.87
C SER A 42 -2.42 3.66 -3.86
N PHE A 43 -3.07 4.40 -2.96
CA PHE A 43 -2.43 5.31 -2.02
C PHE A 43 -2.42 4.74 -0.59
N TYR A 44 -1.33 4.98 0.14
CA TYR A 44 -1.11 4.47 1.48
C TYR A 44 -0.40 5.47 2.38
N TYR A 45 -0.70 5.42 3.67
CA TYR A 45 0.06 6.15 4.68
C TYR A 45 1.32 5.38 5.07
N SER A 46 2.43 6.09 5.27
CA SER A 46 3.72 5.49 5.64
C SER A 46 3.73 4.87 7.03
N HIS A 47 2.73 5.15 7.86
CA HIS A 47 2.61 4.60 9.22
C HIS A 47 1.73 3.35 9.28
N ASP A 48 1.03 3.00 8.20
CA ASP A 48 0.24 1.77 8.08
C ASP A 48 1.15 0.55 8.19
N ASN A 49 0.96 -0.24 9.24
CA ASN A 49 1.70 -1.47 9.49
C ASN A 49 0.90 -2.73 9.14
N GLU A 50 -0.38 -2.57 8.78
CA GLU A 50 -1.24 -3.62 8.31
C GLU A 50 -0.70 -4.22 7.01
N SER A 51 -0.84 -5.53 6.89
CA SER A 51 -0.35 -6.25 5.73
C SER A 51 -1.12 -5.84 4.46
N PHE A 52 -0.42 -5.70 3.34
CA PHE A 52 -1.04 -5.59 2.01
C PHE A 52 -2.02 -6.76 1.74
N PHE A 53 -1.77 -7.93 2.34
CA PHE A 53 -2.62 -9.11 2.24
C PHE A 53 -3.90 -9.00 3.08
N ASP A 54 -3.83 -8.39 4.28
CA ASP A 54 -4.97 -8.33 5.22
C ASP A 54 -6.08 -7.41 4.72
N LYS A 55 -5.75 -6.48 3.83
CA LYS A 55 -6.71 -5.58 3.20
C LYS A 55 -7.47 -6.24 2.01
N ASN A 56 -7.17 -7.50 1.67
CA ASN A 56 -7.60 -8.16 0.40
C ASN A 56 -7.22 -7.34 -0.86
N GLU A 57 -6.27 -6.43 -0.71
CA GLU A 57 -5.93 -5.43 -1.74
C GLU A 57 -5.00 -5.99 -2.79
N PHE A 58 -4.26 -7.06 -2.52
CA PHE A 58 -3.31 -7.63 -3.47
C PHE A 58 -3.68 -9.07 -3.81
N SER A 59 -3.64 -9.37 -5.10
CA SER A 59 -3.70 -10.73 -5.59
C SER A 59 -2.68 -10.95 -6.70
N VAL A 60 -2.03 -12.10 -6.69
CA VAL A 60 -1.17 -12.52 -7.80
C VAL A 60 -1.97 -13.46 -8.69
N VAL A 61 -2.01 -13.17 -9.98
CA VAL A 61 -2.78 -13.92 -10.97
C VAL A 61 -1.83 -14.61 -11.93
N ALA A 62 -1.95 -15.92 -12.05
CA ALA A 62 -1.32 -16.70 -13.10
C ALA A 62 -2.10 -16.55 -14.40
N VAL A 63 -1.40 -16.27 -15.49
CA VAL A 63 -1.96 -16.18 -16.84
C VAL A 63 -1.46 -17.38 -17.63
N TYR A 64 -2.38 -18.19 -18.13
CA TYR A 64 -2.09 -19.43 -18.86
C TYR A 64 -1.99 -19.19 -20.37
N GLU A 65 -1.34 -20.10 -21.11
CA GLU A 65 -1.27 -20.04 -22.58
C GLU A 65 -2.64 -19.91 -23.28
N THR A 66 -3.68 -20.45 -22.64
CA THR A 66 -5.08 -20.37 -23.10
C THR A 66 -5.69 -18.97 -22.96
N GLY A 67 -5.04 -18.07 -22.23
CA GLY A 67 -5.59 -16.78 -21.79
C GLY A 67 -6.47 -16.88 -20.55
N GLU A 68 -6.61 -18.07 -19.94
CA GLU A 68 -7.25 -18.21 -18.64
C GLU A 68 -6.44 -17.49 -17.57
N GLU A 69 -7.13 -16.88 -16.61
CA GLU A 69 -6.51 -16.19 -15.48
C GLU A 69 -7.00 -16.80 -14.17
N LYS A 70 -6.07 -17.14 -13.29
CA LYS A 70 -6.39 -17.71 -11.97
C LYS A 70 -5.58 -17.03 -10.88
N ALA A 71 -6.28 -16.53 -9.86
CA ALA A 71 -5.64 -16.04 -8.66
C ALA A 71 -4.89 -17.19 -7.97
N LEU A 72 -3.67 -16.92 -7.54
CA LEU A 72 -2.89 -17.80 -6.69
C LEU A 72 -3.41 -17.72 -5.25
N ASP A 73 -3.28 -18.83 -4.54
CA ASP A 73 -3.50 -18.85 -3.10
C ASP A 73 -2.44 -17.96 -2.41
N ALA A 74 -2.81 -17.32 -1.29
CA ALA A 74 -1.95 -16.33 -0.63
C ALA A 74 -0.63 -16.92 -0.10
N ASP A 75 -0.56 -18.23 0.11
CA ASP A 75 0.65 -18.96 0.52
C ASP A 75 1.55 -19.39 -0.65
N ALA A 76 1.10 -19.19 -1.90
CA ALA A 76 1.86 -19.53 -3.10
C ALA A 76 2.83 -18.43 -3.56
N TYR A 77 2.80 -17.25 -2.93
CA TYR A 77 3.69 -16.13 -3.24
C TYR A 77 4.00 -15.29 -2.00
N THR A 78 5.07 -14.52 -2.08
CA THR A 78 5.36 -13.44 -1.11
C THR A 78 5.51 -12.12 -1.86
N LEU A 79 5.46 -11.01 -1.13
CA LEU A 79 5.77 -9.68 -1.67
C LEU A 79 7.13 -9.21 -1.14
N ASN A 80 7.81 -8.36 -1.90
CA ASN A 80 9.07 -7.72 -1.49
C ASN A 80 8.92 -6.82 -0.24
N TYR A 81 7.69 -6.41 0.09
CA TYR A 81 7.32 -5.70 1.31
C TYR A 81 5.98 -6.23 1.82
N ASN A 82 5.85 -6.42 3.14
CA ASN A 82 4.59 -6.89 3.73
C ASN A 82 3.59 -5.77 3.98
N SER A 83 4.06 -4.55 4.23
CA SER A 83 3.22 -3.39 4.57
C SER A 83 3.77 -2.07 4.00
N PRO A 84 2.93 -1.01 3.95
CA PRO A 84 3.38 0.33 3.57
C PRO A 84 4.51 0.85 4.46
N TYR A 85 4.42 0.64 5.77
CA TYR A 85 5.46 1.01 6.72
C TYR A 85 6.81 0.35 6.39
N GLU A 86 6.82 -0.96 6.09
CA GLU A 86 8.04 -1.67 5.73
C GLU A 86 8.65 -1.12 4.43
N ALA A 87 7.83 -0.91 3.41
CA ALA A 87 8.25 -0.36 2.12
C ALA A 87 8.86 1.04 2.29
N PHE A 88 8.18 1.91 3.04
CA PHE A 88 8.62 3.28 3.27
C PHE A 88 9.90 3.34 4.11
N ALA A 89 9.98 2.53 5.18
CA ALA A 89 11.15 2.45 6.05
C ALA A 89 12.42 2.04 5.29
N ALA A 90 12.30 1.21 4.24
CA ALA A 90 13.43 0.83 3.39
C ALA A 90 14.08 2.03 2.67
N LYS A 91 13.38 3.17 2.51
CA LYS A 91 13.89 4.41 1.91
C LYS A 91 14.18 5.54 2.92
N ALA A 92 13.98 5.31 4.22
CA ALA A 92 13.90 6.38 5.24
C ALA A 92 15.15 7.27 5.40
N ASN A 93 16.33 6.81 4.97
CA ASN A 93 17.59 7.56 5.10
C ASN A 93 17.93 8.45 3.89
N LYS A 94 17.03 8.57 2.90
CA LYS A 94 17.25 9.43 1.73
C LYS A 94 17.07 10.90 2.11
N ALA A 95 18.11 11.71 1.91
CA ALA A 95 18.13 13.12 2.30
C ALA A 95 17.31 14.03 1.37
N ASP A 96 17.29 13.73 0.08
CA ASP A 96 16.58 14.52 -0.94
C ASP A 96 15.52 13.64 -1.61
N TRP A 97 14.26 13.82 -1.19
CA TRP A 97 13.13 13.14 -1.81
C TRP A 97 12.68 13.84 -3.09
N THR A 98 12.33 13.03 -4.08
CA THR A 98 11.71 13.44 -5.33
C THR A 98 10.35 12.77 -5.45
N LEU A 99 9.52 13.22 -6.40
CA LEU A 99 8.21 12.62 -6.65
C LEU A 99 8.26 11.11 -6.95
N ASP A 100 9.33 10.62 -7.58
CA ASP A 100 9.54 9.19 -7.84
C ASP A 100 9.80 8.39 -6.57
N ASP A 101 10.24 9.02 -5.48
CA ASP A 101 10.53 8.32 -4.22
C ASP A 101 9.27 7.88 -3.48
N PHE A 102 8.16 8.59 -3.69
CA PHE A 102 6.84 8.20 -3.18
C PHE A 102 6.23 7.02 -3.93
N LYS A 103 6.78 6.66 -5.11
CA LYS A 103 6.34 5.52 -5.90
C LYS A 103 7.11 4.27 -5.50
N PHE A 104 6.38 3.21 -5.14
CA PHE A 104 6.94 1.94 -4.71
C PHE A 104 6.47 0.83 -5.64
N GLU A 105 7.40 0.00 -6.06
CA GLU A 105 7.09 -1.21 -6.82
C GLU A 105 6.92 -2.37 -5.85
N ILE A 106 5.72 -2.92 -5.81
CA ILE A 106 5.39 -4.13 -5.05
C ILE A 106 5.54 -5.30 -5.99
N VAL A 107 6.51 -6.18 -5.72
CA VAL A 107 6.90 -7.29 -6.61
C VAL A 107 6.62 -8.61 -5.90
N ALA A 108 5.95 -9.52 -6.60
CA ALA A 108 5.72 -10.86 -6.10
C ALA A 108 6.92 -11.78 -6.35
N THR A 109 7.22 -12.61 -5.36
CA THR A 109 8.12 -13.76 -5.47
C THR A 109 7.29 -15.03 -5.50
N ILE A 110 7.48 -15.85 -6.54
CA ILE A 110 6.78 -17.11 -6.74
C ILE A 110 7.84 -18.18 -6.93
N ASN A 111 7.74 -19.31 -6.21
CA ASN A 111 8.74 -20.39 -6.25
C ASN A 111 10.18 -19.88 -6.02
N ASP A 112 10.36 -19.02 -5.02
CA ASP A 112 11.65 -18.39 -4.65
C ASP A 112 12.29 -17.48 -5.72
N GLU A 113 11.58 -17.16 -6.80
CA GLU A 113 12.03 -16.24 -7.84
C GLU A 113 11.15 -14.99 -7.91
N ALA A 114 11.79 -13.81 -7.89
CA ALA A 114 11.09 -12.54 -8.10
C ALA A 114 10.60 -12.45 -9.55
N VAL A 115 9.29 -12.29 -9.73
CA VAL A 115 8.68 -12.22 -11.06
C VAL A 115 8.35 -10.77 -11.38
N SER A 116 9.23 -10.11 -12.15
CA SER A 116 9.08 -8.69 -12.50
C SER A 116 7.75 -8.33 -13.19
N THR A 117 7.12 -9.26 -13.91
CA THR A 117 5.79 -9.02 -14.51
C THR A 117 4.66 -9.07 -13.47
N ALA A 118 4.91 -9.73 -12.34
CA ALA A 118 4.04 -9.72 -11.17
C ALA A 118 4.43 -8.58 -10.26
N SER A 119 4.31 -7.35 -10.77
CA SER A 119 4.47 -6.15 -9.98
C SER A 119 3.33 -5.17 -10.15
N ALA A 120 3.16 -4.29 -9.16
CA ALA A 120 2.26 -3.17 -9.22
C ALA A 120 2.89 -1.96 -8.51
N PHE A 121 2.47 -0.76 -8.92
CA PHE A 121 2.94 0.46 -8.29
C PHE A 121 1.92 0.98 -7.28
N VAL A 122 2.44 1.41 -6.14
CA VAL A 122 1.68 2.11 -5.09
C VAL A 122 2.37 3.43 -4.75
N TYR A 123 1.62 4.36 -4.14
CA TYR A 123 2.17 5.61 -3.63
C TYR A 123 2.05 5.62 -2.11
N ILE A 124 3.17 5.87 -1.43
CA ILE A 124 3.26 5.81 0.03
C ILE A 124 3.91 7.08 0.55
N GLY A 125 3.26 7.78 1.48
CA GLY A 125 3.69 9.08 1.97
C GLY A 125 3.27 9.32 3.41
N LYS A 126 3.82 10.37 4.01
CA LYS A 126 3.48 10.75 5.38
C LYS A 126 2.14 11.47 5.38
N GLU A 127 1.20 10.99 6.17
CA GLU A 127 -0.05 11.72 6.41
C GLU A 127 0.27 13.14 6.92
N GLY A 128 -0.33 14.14 6.29
CA GLY A 128 -0.10 15.56 6.47
C GLY A 128 0.96 16.21 5.58
N ASP A 129 1.68 15.46 4.72
CA ASP A 129 2.70 16.00 3.80
C ASP A 129 2.04 16.55 2.52
N ALA A 130 1.67 17.82 2.55
CA ALA A 130 0.89 18.49 1.50
C ALA A 130 1.75 18.93 0.32
N ASP A 131 3.03 19.19 0.55
CA ASP A 131 3.96 19.64 -0.50
C ASP A 131 4.88 18.52 -1.04
N LEU A 132 4.63 17.27 -0.62
CA LEU A 132 5.30 16.06 -1.07
C LEU A 132 6.83 16.15 -0.94
N ASN A 133 7.31 16.66 0.20
CA ASN A 133 8.74 16.82 0.47
C ASN A 133 9.28 15.79 1.49
N ASN A 134 8.45 14.84 1.93
CA ASN A 134 8.72 13.84 2.95
C ASN A 134 8.92 14.43 4.37
N ALA A 135 8.36 15.59 4.66
CA ALA A 135 8.42 16.21 5.98
C ALA A 135 7.12 16.93 6.32
N VAL A 136 6.37 16.39 7.29
CA VAL A 136 5.17 17.03 7.82
C VAL A 136 5.54 18.20 8.74
N ASN A 137 5.24 19.43 8.30
CA ASN A 137 5.64 20.66 8.97
C ASN A 137 4.59 21.79 8.85
N SER A 138 4.93 22.99 9.32
CA SER A 138 4.00 24.14 9.31
C SER A 138 3.65 24.66 7.91
N SER A 139 4.50 24.38 6.91
CA SER A 139 4.25 24.74 5.51
C SER A 139 3.10 23.93 4.96
N ASP A 140 3.00 22.64 5.30
CA ASP A 140 1.89 21.78 4.88
C ASP A 140 0.56 22.30 5.41
N ALA A 141 0.50 22.60 6.71
CA ALA A 141 -0.69 23.21 7.32
C ALA A 141 -1.07 24.53 6.64
N SER A 142 -0.08 25.34 6.24
CA SER A 142 -0.32 26.61 5.54
C SER A 142 -0.84 26.39 4.12
N ASN A 143 -0.34 25.38 3.41
CA ASN A 143 -0.79 25.01 2.06
C ASN A 143 -2.24 24.49 2.09
N ILE A 144 -2.57 23.62 3.03
CA ILE A 144 -3.93 23.11 3.24
C ILE A 144 -4.90 24.27 3.53
N LEU A 145 -4.51 25.20 4.41
CA LEU A 145 -5.34 26.36 4.71
C LEU A 145 -5.52 27.29 3.51
N ALA A 146 -4.46 27.47 2.69
CA ALA A 146 -4.53 28.26 1.46
C ALA A 146 -5.44 27.62 0.41
N TYR A 147 -5.35 26.29 0.25
CA TYR A 147 -6.25 25.48 -0.59
C TYR A 147 -7.71 25.67 -0.14
N TYR A 148 -8.00 25.39 1.13
CA TYR A 148 -9.34 25.55 1.70
C TYR A 148 -9.90 26.98 1.51
N ALA A 149 -9.06 28.00 1.73
CA ALA A 149 -9.46 29.40 1.54
C ALA A 149 -9.78 29.71 0.07
N ALA A 150 -9.00 29.18 -0.88
CA ALA A 150 -9.23 29.34 -2.31
C ALA A 150 -10.56 28.71 -2.73
N HIS A 151 -10.81 27.45 -2.38
CA HIS A 151 -12.09 26.76 -2.66
C HIS A 151 -13.28 27.47 -2.02
N SER A 152 -13.16 27.84 -0.75
CA SER A 152 -14.20 28.57 -0.02
C SER A 152 -14.50 29.95 -0.63
N SER A 153 -13.52 30.56 -1.29
CA SER A 153 -13.67 31.83 -2.00
C SER A 153 -14.21 31.71 -3.43
N GLY A 154 -14.58 30.49 -3.87
CA GLY A 154 -15.12 30.23 -5.21
C GLY A 154 -14.07 30.03 -6.29
N LYS A 155 -12.87 29.54 -5.94
CA LYS A 155 -11.79 29.17 -6.87
C LYS A 155 -11.48 27.66 -6.82
N PRO A 156 -12.45 26.79 -7.18
CA PRO A 156 -12.31 25.35 -7.03
C PRO A 156 -11.18 24.72 -7.88
N GLU A 157 -10.69 25.43 -8.88
CA GLU A 157 -9.60 25.03 -9.76
C GLU A 157 -8.19 25.20 -9.16
N THR A 158 -8.08 25.76 -7.96
CA THR A 158 -6.78 25.96 -7.29
C THR A 158 -6.27 24.60 -6.80
N PRO A 159 -5.15 24.06 -7.30
CA PRO A 159 -4.63 22.79 -6.81
C PRO A 159 -3.99 22.95 -5.42
N LEU A 160 -3.99 21.88 -4.63
CA LEU A 160 -3.20 21.83 -3.39
C LEU A 160 -1.71 21.72 -3.74
N TYR A 161 -1.42 20.85 -4.71
CA TYR A 161 -0.10 20.52 -5.23
C TYR A 161 -0.11 20.57 -6.77
N SER A 162 0.83 21.31 -7.36
CA SER A 162 0.92 21.47 -8.81
C SER A 162 2.04 20.61 -9.38
N ALA A 163 1.68 19.54 -10.09
CA ALA A 163 2.59 18.71 -10.87
C ALA A 163 2.07 18.44 -12.29
N ASP A 164 2.95 18.01 -13.19
CA ASP A 164 2.60 17.62 -14.55
C ASP A 164 1.67 16.38 -14.56
N ASP A 165 1.90 15.45 -13.64
CA ASP A 165 1.07 14.27 -13.42
C ASP A 165 0.04 14.57 -12.32
N LYS A 166 -1.25 14.51 -12.69
CA LYS A 166 -2.37 14.77 -11.78
C LYS A 166 -2.45 13.79 -10.63
N LEU A 167 -1.84 12.62 -10.77
CA LEU A 167 -1.84 11.61 -9.72
C LEU A 167 -1.16 12.12 -8.43
N TYR A 168 -0.20 13.06 -8.54
CA TYR A 168 0.43 13.66 -7.36
C TYR A 168 -0.45 14.70 -6.66
N GLU A 169 -1.36 15.37 -7.37
CA GLU A 169 -2.39 16.20 -6.72
C GLU A 169 -3.35 15.30 -5.93
N GLU A 170 -3.82 14.21 -6.54
CA GLU A 170 -4.69 13.24 -5.86
C GLU A 170 -4.01 12.61 -4.65
N PHE A 171 -2.71 12.30 -4.76
CA PHE A 171 -1.91 11.77 -3.67
C PHE A 171 -1.71 12.80 -2.54
N ALA A 172 -1.43 14.07 -2.86
CA ALA A 172 -1.34 15.13 -1.85
C ALA A 172 -2.70 15.36 -1.16
N LEU A 173 -3.81 15.31 -1.90
CA LEU A 173 -5.16 15.38 -1.33
C LEU A 173 -5.42 14.19 -0.39
N PHE A 174 -5.06 12.98 -0.79
CA PHE A 174 -5.13 11.79 0.06
C PHE A 174 -4.31 11.96 1.35
N LEU A 175 -3.07 12.44 1.27
CA LEU A 175 -2.23 12.64 2.45
C LEU A 175 -2.76 13.73 3.39
N THR A 176 -3.58 14.66 2.92
CA THR A 176 -4.00 15.83 3.70
C THR A 176 -5.42 15.76 4.23
N GLU A 177 -6.21 14.79 3.81
CA GLU A 177 -7.48 14.46 4.44
C GLU A 177 -7.17 13.64 5.70
N THR A 178 -7.18 14.28 6.86
CA THR A 178 -6.63 13.70 8.11
C THR A 178 -7.70 13.19 9.07
N ASN A 179 -8.97 13.44 8.78
CA ASN A 179 -10.07 13.18 9.69
C ASN A 179 -11.24 12.42 9.04
N ALA A 180 -11.09 11.94 7.80
CA ALA A 180 -12.07 11.16 7.06
C ALA A 180 -13.49 11.75 7.07
N ASP A 181 -13.59 13.08 6.94
CA ASP A 181 -14.84 13.83 6.83
C ASP A 181 -15.23 14.16 5.37
N ASP A 182 -14.47 13.63 4.40
CA ASP A 182 -14.61 13.83 2.96
C ASP A 182 -14.41 15.30 2.52
N ALA A 183 -13.72 16.13 3.31
CA ALA A 183 -13.51 17.53 2.99
C ALA A 183 -12.18 18.10 3.52
N ILE A 184 -11.28 18.47 2.60
CA ILE A 184 -10.07 19.23 2.97
C ILE A 184 -10.42 20.63 3.48
N ASN A 185 -10.20 20.87 4.77
CA ASN A 185 -10.60 22.11 5.44
C ASN A 185 -9.63 22.57 6.53
N SER A 186 -10.03 23.58 7.31
CA SER A 186 -9.20 24.13 8.38
C SER A 186 -8.89 23.13 9.50
N SER A 187 -9.70 22.08 9.66
CA SER A 187 -9.48 21.01 10.64
C SER A 187 -8.25 20.19 10.27
N ASP A 188 -8.07 19.87 8.99
CA ASP A 188 -6.88 19.18 8.48
C ASP A 188 -5.61 19.99 8.70
N ALA A 189 -5.64 21.27 8.33
CA ALA A 189 -4.54 22.19 8.58
C ALA A 189 -4.19 22.24 10.08
N SER A 190 -5.19 22.21 10.96
CA SER A 190 -4.99 22.22 12.42
C SER A 190 -4.42 20.90 12.93
N ASN A 191 -4.84 19.76 12.37
CA ASN A 191 -4.31 18.45 12.70
C ASN A 191 -2.84 18.32 12.30
N VAL A 192 -2.48 18.75 11.09
CA VAL A 192 -1.09 18.79 10.61
C VAL A 192 -0.22 19.67 11.51
N LEU A 193 -0.73 20.84 11.92
CA LEU A 193 0.00 21.72 12.83
C LEU A 193 0.18 21.12 14.24
N ASP A 194 -0.83 20.43 14.78
CA ASP A 194 -0.75 19.72 16.07
C ASP A 194 0.24 18.55 15.98
N PHE A 195 0.23 17.78 14.88
CA PHE A 195 1.21 16.74 14.61
C PHE A 195 2.63 17.29 14.61
N TYR A 196 2.87 18.33 13.82
CA TYR A 196 4.18 18.98 13.72
C TYR A 196 4.67 19.49 15.07
N ALA A 197 3.79 20.13 15.86
CA ALA A 197 4.13 20.62 17.20
C ALA A 197 4.50 19.49 18.17
N LYS A 198 3.72 18.40 18.18
CA LYS A 198 4.00 17.21 19.01
C LYS A 198 5.30 16.53 18.59
N SER A 199 5.49 16.31 17.29
CA SER A 199 6.70 15.71 16.72
C SER A 199 7.95 16.53 17.06
N SER A 200 7.91 17.84 16.84
CA SER A 200 9.00 18.77 17.18
C SER A 200 9.32 18.83 18.68
N SER A 201 8.34 18.52 19.54
CA SER A 201 8.53 18.43 20.99
C SER A 201 9.04 17.06 21.47
N GLY A 202 9.33 16.13 20.55
CA GLY A 202 9.80 14.79 20.87
C GLY A 202 8.72 13.86 21.42
N LYS A 203 7.44 14.14 21.16
CA LYS A 203 6.31 13.29 21.59
C LYS A 203 5.97 12.19 20.58
N MET A 204 6.44 12.29 19.34
CA MET A 204 6.33 11.23 18.34
C MET A 204 7.68 10.52 18.26
N THR A 205 7.81 9.38 18.93
CA THR A 205 9.09 8.65 19.06
C THR A 205 9.10 7.29 18.37
N SER A 206 7.93 6.81 17.98
CA SER A 206 7.71 5.51 17.35
C SER A 206 6.64 5.61 16.27
N ASN A 207 6.55 4.59 15.42
CA ASN A 207 5.45 4.47 14.46
C ASN A 207 4.09 4.40 15.15
N ASP A 208 4.03 3.73 16.31
CA ASP A 208 2.80 3.60 17.09
C ASP A 208 2.31 4.95 17.63
N ASP A 209 3.23 5.86 18.01
CA ASP A 209 2.87 7.23 18.41
C ASP A 209 2.25 8.00 17.24
N VAL A 210 2.84 7.85 16.04
CA VAL A 210 2.36 8.50 14.80
C VAL A 210 0.98 7.97 14.44
N LYS A 211 0.81 6.65 14.37
CA LYS A 211 -0.46 6.01 14.06
C LYS A 211 -1.55 6.38 15.08
N SER A 212 -1.24 6.31 16.38
CA SER A 212 -2.18 6.67 17.44
C SER A 212 -2.63 8.13 17.37
N PHE A 213 -1.77 9.04 16.89
CA PHE A 213 -2.13 10.44 16.72
C PHE A 213 -3.16 10.62 15.60
N TRP A 214 -2.95 10.00 14.45
CA TRP A 214 -3.82 10.12 13.28
C TRP A 214 -5.12 9.34 13.46
N ASP A 215 -5.06 8.12 13.99
CA ASP A 215 -6.25 7.32 14.32
C ASP A 215 -7.20 8.07 15.29
N ALA A 216 -6.66 8.92 16.17
CA ALA A 216 -7.46 9.74 17.08
C ALA A 216 -8.19 10.93 16.41
N LYS A 217 -7.94 11.19 15.12
CA LYS A 217 -8.60 12.23 14.32
C LYS A 217 -9.78 11.69 13.53
N LEU A 218 -9.79 10.39 13.27
CA LEU A 218 -10.87 9.70 12.57
C LEU A 218 -12.17 9.78 13.40
N PRO A 219 -13.35 9.82 12.74
CA PRO A 219 -14.62 9.78 13.44
C PRO A 219 -14.71 8.49 14.27
N GLU A 220 -15.20 8.61 15.51
CA GLU A 220 -15.54 7.42 16.29
C GLU A 220 -16.52 6.57 15.47
N SER A 221 -16.15 5.32 15.17
CA SER A 221 -17.08 4.38 14.55
C SER A 221 -18.32 4.32 15.43
N ILE A 222 -19.47 4.76 14.91
CA ILE A 222 -20.75 4.54 15.58
C ILE A 222 -20.98 3.02 15.52
N GLY A 223 -20.68 2.34 16.63
CA GLY A 223 -20.83 0.89 16.78
C GLY A 223 -22.26 0.41 16.66
#